data_AF-A0A829VMR6-F1
#
_entry.id   AF-A0A829VMR6-F1
#
_cell.length_a   1.000
_cell.length_b   1.000
_cell.length_c   1.000
_cell.angle_alpha   90.00
_cell.angle_beta   90.00
_cell.angle_gamma   90.00
#
_symmetry.space_group_name_H-M   'P 1'
#
loop_
_entity.id
_entity.type
_entity.pdbx_description
1 polymer ?
#
loop_
_entity_poly.entity_id
_entity_poly.type
_entity_poly.pdbx_seq_one_letter_code
_entity_poly.pdbx_strand_id
1 'polypeptide(L)'
;MDRSYRLKMEEKLSNNILTVEYVLNCAAKYENKINQLAYKEKQYRNVGYNNFKGQLNGLITYRKPFIDILMNGYHMSLDDIKDSLCKVKEKNIPTKQVCDHVREIIVSGHYKLE
;
A
#
# COMPACT_ATOMS: atom_id res chain seq x y z
N MET A 1 -7.86 -8.31 11.62
CA MET A 1 -6.47 -8.49 12.08
C MET A 1 -6.51 -9.10 13.46
N ASP A 2 -5.62 -10.04 13.78
CA ASP A 2 -5.55 -10.59 15.14
C ASP A 2 -5.23 -9.47 16.14
N ARG A 3 -5.86 -9.48 17.32
CA ARG A 3 -5.72 -8.39 18.30
C ARG A 3 -4.27 -8.25 18.78
N SER A 4 -3.59 -9.36 19.03
CA SER A 4 -2.19 -9.34 19.47
C SER A 4 -1.29 -8.79 18.37
N TYR A 5 -1.49 -9.21 17.12
CA TYR A 5 -0.75 -8.67 15.99
C TYR A 5 -1.00 -7.16 15.80
N ARG A 6 -2.26 -6.71 15.90
CA ARG A 6 -2.59 -5.28 15.74
C ARG A 6 -1.89 -4.43 16.79
N LEU A 7 -1.94 -4.84 18.05
CA LEU A 7 -1.28 -4.12 19.15
C LEU A 7 0.24 -4.03 18.96
N LYS A 8 0.88 -5.12 18.51
CA LYS A 8 2.32 -5.12 18.20
C LYS A 8 2.66 -4.13 17.08
N MET A 9 1.84 -4.05 16.03
CA MET A 9 2.08 -3.11 14.94
C MET A 9 1.80 -1.67 15.35
N GLU A 10 0.78 -1.43 16.19
CA GLU A 10 0.49 -0.11 16.76
C GLU A 10 1.66 0.40 17.63
N GLU A 11 2.27 -0.48 18.44
CA GLU A 11 3.45 -0.16 19.25
C GLU A 11 4.70 0.13 18.40
N LYS A 12 4.91 -0.63 17.33
CA LYS A 12 6.01 -0.31 16.39
C LYS A 12 5.78 1.03 15.70
N LEU A 13 4.55 1.28 15.28
CA LEU A 13 4.17 2.51 14.59
C LEU A 13 4.34 3.74 15.49
N SER A 14 4.02 3.65 16.78
CA SER A 14 4.23 4.75 17.73
C SER A 14 5.71 5.09 17.96
N ASN A 15 6.61 4.15 17.67
CA ASN A 15 8.06 4.35 17.68
C ASN A 15 8.63 4.69 16.28
N ASN A 16 7.77 4.95 15.30
CA ASN A 16 8.10 5.12 13.89
C ASN A 16 8.94 3.97 13.31
N ILE A 17 8.70 2.74 13.80
CA ILE A 17 9.31 1.54 13.26
C ILE A 17 8.36 0.95 12.23
N LEU A 18 8.85 0.84 11.00
CA LEU A 18 8.15 0.19 9.90
C LEU A 18 8.72 -1.21 9.75
N THR A 19 7.85 -2.20 9.62
CA THR A 19 8.24 -3.56 9.24
C THR A 19 7.85 -3.85 7.81
N VAL A 20 8.60 -4.70 7.12
CA VAL A 20 8.29 -5.09 5.73
C VAL A 20 6.86 -5.62 5.59
N GLU A 21 6.42 -6.45 6.54
CA GLU A 21 5.07 -7.03 6.56
C GLU A 21 4.00 -5.95 6.66
N TYR A 22 4.20 -4.94 7.51
CA TYR A 22 3.22 -3.88 7.70
C TYR A 22 3.13 -2.96 6.49
N VAL A 23 4.27 -2.62 5.88
CA VAL A 23 4.29 -1.84 4.63
C VAL A 23 3.61 -2.60 3.49
N LEU A 24 3.84 -3.91 3.35
CA LEU A 24 3.14 -4.77 2.38
C LEU A 24 1.62 -4.79 2.60
N ASN A 25 1.19 -4.93 3.86
CA ASN A 25 -0.23 -4.92 4.22
C ASN A 25 -0.89 -3.56 3.87
N CYS A 26 -0.19 -2.44 4.06
CA CYS A 26 -0.64 -1.11 3.63
C CYS A 26 -0.69 -0.98 2.10
N ALA A 27 0.35 -1.43 1.39
CA ALA A 27 0.42 -1.40 -0.06
C ALA A 27 -0.75 -2.19 -0.72
N ALA A 28 -1.20 -3.27 -0.07
CA ALA A 28 -2.32 -4.09 -0.53
C ALA A 28 -3.71 -3.41 -0.42
N LYS A 29 -3.86 -2.30 0.32
CA LYS A 29 -5.16 -1.70 0.68
C LYS A 29 -6.09 -1.47 -0.51
N TYR A 30 -5.53 -1.06 -1.65
CA TYR A 30 -6.30 -0.70 -2.84
C TYR A 30 -6.00 -1.58 -4.06
N GLU A 31 -5.34 -2.73 -3.87
CA GLU A 31 -4.91 -3.60 -4.99
C GLU A 31 -6.08 -3.98 -5.90
N ASN A 32 -7.16 -4.51 -5.31
CA ASN A 32 -8.35 -4.91 -6.06
C ASN A 32 -9.00 -3.73 -6.79
N LYS A 33 -9.03 -2.55 -6.15
CA LYS A 33 -9.63 -1.34 -6.75
C LYS A 33 -8.77 -0.80 -7.89
N ILE A 34 -7.44 -0.84 -7.77
CA ILE A 34 -6.49 -0.50 -8.83
C ILE A 34 -6.71 -1.43 -10.02
N ASN A 35 -6.79 -2.74 -9.81
CA ASN A 35 -7.01 -3.72 -10.87
C ASN A 35 -8.35 -3.51 -11.60
N GLN A 36 -9.43 -3.25 -10.85
CA GLN A 36 -10.74 -2.94 -11.43
C GLN A 36 -10.71 -1.64 -12.24
N LEU A 37 -10.06 -0.60 -11.74
CA LEU A 37 -9.95 0.68 -12.44
C LEU A 37 -9.06 0.58 -13.68
N ALA A 38 -7.98 -0.20 -13.63
CA ALA A 38 -7.13 -0.47 -14.79
C ALA A 38 -7.90 -1.20 -15.90
N TYR A 39 -8.72 -2.19 -15.52
CA TYR A 39 -9.58 -2.89 -16.47
C TYR A 39 -10.62 -1.94 -17.11
N LYS A 40 -11.30 -1.13 -16.28
CA LYS A 40 -12.29 -0.14 -16.77
C LYS A 40 -11.65 0.94 -17.62
N GLU A 41 -10.49 1.45 -17.23
CA GLU A 41 -9.74 2.43 -18.02
C GLU A 41 -9.41 1.86 -19.39
N LYS A 42 -8.91 0.62 -19.48
CA LYS A 42 -8.65 -0.06 -20.76
C LYS A 42 -9.92 -0.21 -21.60
N GLN A 43 -11.04 -0.61 -21.00
CA GLN A 43 -12.31 -0.83 -21.70
C GLN A 43 -12.93 0.47 -22.24
N TYR A 44 -12.87 1.55 -21.45
CA TYR A 44 -13.60 2.79 -21.72
C TYR A 44 -12.67 3.95 -22.13
N ARG A 45 -11.40 3.70 -22.43
CA ARG A 45 -10.40 4.75 -22.76
C ARG A 45 -10.86 5.71 -23.86
N ASN A 46 -11.61 5.20 -24.83
CA ASN A 46 -12.09 5.96 -26.00
C ASN A 46 -13.53 6.48 -25.83
N VAL A 47 -14.16 6.27 -24.68
CA VAL A 47 -15.51 6.78 -24.40
C VAL A 47 -15.40 8.18 -23.81
N GLY A 48 -16.07 9.15 -24.45
CA GLY A 48 -15.85 10.59 -24.25
C GLY A 48 -16.08 11.16 -22.84
N TYR A 49 -16.72 10.43 -21.92
CA TYR A 49 -16.88 10.87 -20.53
C TYR A 49 -16.64 9.74 -19.53
N ASN A 50 -15.41 9.63 -19.01
CA ASN A 50 -15.10 8.84 -17.83
C ASN A 50 -13.87 9.41 -17.10
N ASN A 51 -13.74 9.10 -15.80
CA ASN A 51 -12.62 9.54 -14.97
C ASN A 51 -11.79 8.35 -14.42
N PHE A 52 -11.82 7.20 -15.10
CA PHE A 52 -11.12 6.00 -14.60
C PHE A 52 -9.61 6.22 -14.55
N LYS A 53 -9.04 6.91 -15.54
CA LYS A 53 -7.62 7.28 -15.57
C LYS A 53 -7.21 8.16 -14.39
N GLY A 54 -8.02 9.19 -14.07
CA GLY A 54 -7.75 10.09 -12.94
C GLY A 54 -7.81 9.36 -11.60
N GLN A 55 -8.84 8.53 -11.40
CA GLN A 55 -8.98 7.69 -10.20
C GLN A 55 -7.84 6.68 -10.06
N LEU A 56 -7.46 6.02 -11.16
CA LEU A 56 -6.34 5.08 -11.19
C LEU A 56 -5.02 5.77 -10.81
N ASN A 57 -4.72 6.90 -11.44
CA ASN A 57 -3.52 7.69 -11.14
C ASN A 57 -3.47 8.15 -9.68
N GLY A 58 -4.62 8.54 -9.11
CA GLY A 58 -4.72 8.89 -7.70
C GLY A 58 -4.33 7.73 -6.77
N LEU A 59 -4.81 6.52 -7.04
CA LEU A 59 -4.47 5.33 -6.23
C LEU A 59 -3.03 4.88 -6.42
N ILE A 60 -2.50 4.95 -7.65
CA ILE A 60 -1.08 4.64 -7.92
C ILE A 60 -0.18 5.63 -7.16
N THR A 61 -0.51 6.93 -7.20
CA THR A 61 0.21 7.98 -6.48
C THR A 61 0.14 7.78 -4.96
N TYR A 62 -1.02 7.37 -4.45
CA TYR A 62 -1.19 7.04 -3.05
C TYR A 62 -0.32 5.84 -2.62
N ARG A 63 -0.26 4.79 -3.46
CA ARG A 63 0.48 3.54 -3.19
C ARG A 63 2.00 3.71 -3.30
N LYS A 64 2.45 4.68 -4.12
CA LYS A 64 3.87 4.88 -4.45
C LYS A 64 4.82 4.91 -3.25
N PRO A 65 4.58 5.66 -2.16
CA PRO A 65 5.50 5.69 -1.02
C PRO A 65 5.75 4.31 -0.38
N PHE A 66 4.74 3.44 -0.33
CA PHE A 66 4.93 2.09 0.18
C PHE A 66 5.82 1.25 -0.74
N ILE A 67 5.60 1.34 -2.06
CA ILE A 67 6.41 0.62 -3.05
C ILE A 67 7.85 1.12 -3.05
N ASP A 68 8.05 2.43 -2.98
CA ASP A 68 9.37 3.04 -2.93
C ASP A 68 10.16 2.57 -1.69
N ILE A 69 9.51 2.41 -0.53
CA ILE A 69 10.15 1.81 0.65
C ILE A 69 10.46 0.33 0.45
N LEU A 70 9.53 -0.45 -0.10
CA LEU A 70 9.76 -1.87 -0.32
C LEU A 70 10.97 -2.11 -1.25
N MET A 71 11.12 -1.28 -2.28
CA MET A 71 12.25 -1.35 -3.19
C MET A 71 13.54 -0.80 -2.60
N ASN A 72 13.52 0.41 -2.05
CA ASN A 72 14.76 1.10 -1.66
C ASN A 72 15.19 0.79 -0.23
N GLY A 73 14.23 0.59 0.68
CA GLY A 73 14.46 0.33 2.10
C GLY A 73 14.62 -1.15 2.42
N TYR A 74 13.80 -2.01 1.81
CA TYR A 74 13.83 -3.46 2.03
C TYR A 74 14.48 -4.25 0.88
N HIS A 75 15.01 -3.56 -0.13
CA HIS A 75 15.71 -4.16 -1.28
C HIS A 75 14.90 -5.24 -2.02
N MET A 76 13.58 -5.14 -2.02
CA MET A 76 12.71 -6.07 -2.73
C MET A 76 12.65 -5.72 -4.23
N SER A 77 12.68 -6.74 -5.09
CA SER A 77 12.37 -6.54 -6.50
C SER A 77 10.87 -6.30 -6.72
N LEU A 78 10.49 -5.77 -7.89
CA LEU A 78 9.08 -5.61 -8.24
C LEU A 78 8.33 -6.95 -8.26
N ASP A 79 8.99 -8.03 -8.67
CA ASP A 79 8.42 -9.37 -8.68
C ASP A 79 8.20 -9.89 -7.26
N ASP A 80 9.16 -9.70 -6.35
CA ASP A 80 9.01 -10.06 -4.94
C ASP A 80 7.84 -9.32 -4.29
N ILE A 81 7.71 -8.02 -4.57
CA ILE A 81 6.62 -7.20 -4.05
C ILE A 81 5.28 -7.73 -4.58
N LYS A 82 5.19 -8.01 -5.87
CA LYS A 82 3.97 -8.53 -6.49
C LYS A 82 3.56 -9.87 -5.89
N ASP A 83 4.49 -10.80 -5.75
CA ASP A 83 4.25 -12.11 -5.16
C ASP A 83 3.85 -12.00 -3.68
N SER A 84 4.43 -11.05 -2.95
CA SER A 84 4.11 -10.80 -1.55
C SER A 84 2.71 -10.19 -1.41
N LEU A 85 2.35 -9.22 -2.26
CA LEU A 85 1.01 -8.62 -2.28
C LEU A 85 -0.08 -9.66 -2.55
N CYS A 86 0.16 -10.63 -3.43
CA CYS A 86 -0.78 -11.72 -3.70
C CYS A 86 -1.01 -12.64 -2.48
N LYS A 87 -0.09 -12.68 -1.52
CA LYS A 87 -0.17 -13.51 -0.31
C LYS A 87 -0.76 -12.77 0.90
N VAL A 88 -0.97 -11.45 0.79
CA VAL A 88 -1.56 -10.64 1.86
C VAL A 88 -3.01 -11.08 2.11
N LYS A 89 -3.29 -11.49 3.35
CA LYS A 89 -4.64 -11.86 3.75
C LYS A 89 -5.46 -10.59 3.98
N GLU A 90 -6.70 -10.56 3.48
CA GLU A 90 -7.59 -9.39 3.62
C GLU A 90 -7.76 -8.95 5.08
N LYS A 91 -7.81 -9.90 6.02
CA LYS A 91 -7.88 -9.62 7.46
C LYS A 91 -6.68 -8.85 8.02
N ASN A 92 -5.53 -8.85 7.34
CA ASN A 92 -4.31 -8.16 7.74
C ASN A 92 -4.18 -6.78 7.07
N ILE A 93 -5.07 -6.45 6.13
CA ILE A 93 -5.06 -5.13 5.47
C ILE A 93 -5.55 -4.07 6.48
N PRO A 94 -4.75 -3.04 6.79
CA PRO A 94 -5.14 -2.04 7.78
C PRO A 94 -6.28 -1.14 7.32
N THR A 95 -6.79 -0.30 8.22
CA THR A 95 -7.74 0.75 7.85
C THR A 95 -7.05 1.83 7.03
N LYS A 96 -7.84 2.65 6.32
CA LYS A 96 -7.30 3.78 5.55
C LYS A 96 -6.52 4.75 6.45
N GLN A 97 -7.05 5.07 7.63
CA GLN A 97 -6.40 5.97 8.59
C GLN A 97 -5.00 5.48 8.99
N VAL A 98 -4.86 4.18 9.24
CA VAL A 98 -3.56 3.58 9.56
C VAL A 98 -2.62 3.66 8.36
N CYS A 99 -3.09 3.36 7.15
CA CYS A 99 -2.28 3.49 5.94
C CYS A 99 -1.86 4.94 5.69
N ASP A 100 -2.75 5.91 5.92
CA ASP A 100 -2.47 7.34 5.78
C ASP A 100 -1.37 7.75 6.77
N HIS A 101 -1.44 7.30 8.03
CA HIS A 101 -0.42 7.58 9.04
C HIS A 101 0.94 6.95 8.70
N VAL A 102 0.97 5.68 8.27
CA VAL A 102 2.22 5.05 7.79
C VAL A 102 2.78 5.85 6.62
N ARG A 103 1.94 6.22 5.65
CA ARG A 103 2.37 7.01 4.49
C ARG A 103 2.96 8.36 4.89
N GLU A 104 2.38 9.05 5.87
CA GLU A 104 2.91 10.30 6.40
C GLU A 104 4.29 10.11 7.03
N ILE A 105 4.48 9.06 7.84
CA ILE A 105 5.78 8.69 8.42
C ILE A 105 6.82 8.47 7.31
N ILE A 106 6.46 7.72 6.27
CA ILE A 106 7.33 7.46 5.11
C ILE A 106 7.73 8.76 4.41
N VAL A 107 6.74 9.60 4.09
CA VAL A 107 6.95 10.86 3.36
C VAL A 107 7.76 11.85 4.20
N SER A 108 7.60 11.83 5.52
CA SER A 108 8.38 12.67 6.43
C SER A 108 9.85 12.22 6.57
N GLY A 109 10.16 10.97 6.21
CA GLY A 109 11.51 10.39 6.34
C GLY A 109 11.93 10.04 7.77
N HIS A 110 11.08 10.26 8.77
CA HIS A 110 11.41 10.04 10.18
C HIS A 110 11.01 8.64 10.67
N TYR A 111 11.65 7.60 10.15
CA TYR A 111 11.37 6.20 10.51
C TYR A 111 12.61 5.32 10.62
N LYS A 112 12.44 4.16 11.25
CA LYS A 112 13.40 3.05 11.25
C LYS A 112 12.78 1.85 10.53
N LEU A 113 13.61 1.12 9.81
CA LEU A 113 13.20 -0.13 9.16
C LEU A 113 13.61 -1.31 10.04
N GLU A 114 12.73 -2.31 10.13
CA GLU A 114 12.95 -3.58 10.83
C GLU A 114 12.64 -4.77 9.92
#